data_AF-A0A7C2LVX4-F1
#
_entry.id   AF-A0A7C2LVX4-F1
#
_cell.length_a   1.000
_cell.length_b   1.000
_cell.length_c   1.000
_cell.angle_alpha   90.00
_cell.angle_beta   90.00
_cell.angle_gamma   90.00
#
_symmetry.space_group_name_H-M   'P 1'
#
loop_
_entity.id
_entity.type
_entity.pdbx_description
1 polymer ?
#
loop_
_entity_poly.entity_id
_entity_poly.type
_entity_poly.pdbx_seq_one_letter_code
_entity_poly.pdbx_strand_id
1 'polypeptide(L)' 'MSAELSYKTHILIGVRANGVMAVIADWPHLPSLAEVHEQIDGARGDYVAFALCTPTSIVPAGGDTEAGAGGRTPGSRRRA' A
#
# COMPACT_ATOMS: atom_id res chain seq x y z
N MET A 1 8.00 -13.00 9.22
CA MET A 1 9.09 -12.38 8.46
C MET A 1 8.64 -11.00 8.08
N SER A 2 9.18 -9.96 8.70
CA SER A 2 8.96 -8.58 8.28
C SER A 2 9.63 -8.43 6.92
N ALA A 3 8.87 -8.36 5.83
CA ALA A 3 9.46 -8.10 4.52
C ALA A 3 10.15 -6.73 4.62
N GLU A 4 11.47 -6.72 4.51
CA GLU A 4 12.27 -5.51 4.46
C GLU A 4 11.90 -4.79 3.16
N LEU A 5 10.99 -3.82 3.26
CA LEU A 5 10.48 -3.06 2.12
C LEU A 5 11.63 -2.19 1.58
N SER A 6 12.24 -2.63 0.49
CA SER A 6 13.32 -1.90 -0.16
C SER A 6 12.77 -0.71 -0.92
N TYR A 7 13.34 0.48 -0.69
CA TYR A 7 13.00 1.72 -1.42
C TYR A 7 13.30 1.66 -2.94
N LYS A 8 13.76 0.52 -3.46
CA LYS A 8 14.01 0.26 -4.88
C LYS A 8 12.85 -0.45 -5.58
N THR A 9 11.68 -0.51 -4.96
CA THR A 9 10.51 -1.11 -5.58
C THR A 9 9.90 -0.16 -6.61
N HIS A 10 9.54 -0.67 -7.78
CA HIS A 10 8.68 -0.01 -8.77
C HIS A 10 7.35 -0.74 -8.78
N ILE A 11 6.23 -0.01 -8.79
CA ILE A 11 4.89 -0.60 -8.72
C ILE A 11 4.08 -0.23 -9.96
N LEU A 12 3.38 -1.20 -10.52
CA LEU A 12 2.35 -0.98 -11.52
C LEU A 12 0.99 -1.00 -10.83
N ILE A 13 0.23 0.09 -10.99
CA ILE A 13 -1.11 0.24 -10.45
C ILE A 13 -2.10 0.27 -11.61
N GLY A 14 -3.15 -0.54 -11.54
CA GLY A 14 -4.31 -0.46 -12.41
C GLY A 14 -5.40 0.41 -11.79
N VAL A 15 -6.04 1.26 -12.60
CA VAL A 15 -7.18 2.08 -12.20
C VAL A 15 -8.43 1.60 -12.93
N ARG A 16 -9.46 1.24 -12.17
CA ARG A 16 -10.76 0.82 -12.72
C ARG A 16 -11.61 2.05 -13.06
N ALA A 17 -12.65 1.86 -13.87
CA ALA A 17 -13.56 2.94 -14.28
C ALA A 17 -14.24 3.65 -13.09
N ASN A 18 -14.44 2.95 -11.97
CA ASN A 18 -15.00 3.51 -10.73
C ASN A 18 -13.96 4.18 -9.82
N GLY A 19 -12.71 4.34 -10.28
CA GLY A 19 -11.62 4.96 -9.52
C GLY A 19 -10.91 4.04 -8.53
N VAL A 20 -11.33 2.77 -8.39
CA VAL A 20 -10.62 1.81 -7.54
C VAL A 20 -9.24 1.52 -8.13
N MET A 21 -8.21 1.65 -7.30
CA MET A 21 -6.82 1.37 -7.66
C MET A 21 -6.36 0.05 -7.04
N ALA A 22 -5.61 -0.74 -7.80
CA ALA A 22 -5.04 -2.00 -7.33
C ALA A 22 -3.60 -2.16 -7.83
N VAL A 23 -2.72 -2.70 -7.00
CA VAL A 23 -1.37 -3.09 -7.41
C VAL A 23 -1.48 -4.32 -8.30
N ILE A 24 -0.88 -4.25 -9.48
CA ILE A 24 -0.85 -5.34 -10.47
C ILE A 24 0.48 -6.10 -10.36
N ALA A 25 1.58 -5.36 -10.25
CA ALA A 25 2.92 -5.92 -10.16
C ALA A 25 3.85 -4.98 -9.39
N ASP A 26 4.90 -5.54 -8.84
CA ASP A 26 6.03 -4.81 -8.28
C ASP A 26 7.37 -5.42 -8.72
N TRP A 27 8.38 -4.58 -8.89
CA TRP A 27 9.72 -4.98 -9.28
C TRP A 27 10.76 -4.38 -8.34
N PRO A 28 11.77 -5.15 -7.88
CA PRO A 28 12.87 -4.63 -7.07
C PRO A 28 13.94 -3.88 -7.89
N HIS A 29 13.68 -3.70 -9.19
CA HIS A 29 14.54 -3.05 -10.16
C HIS A 29 13.67 -2.23 -11.12
N LEU A 30 14.27 -1.27 -11.82
CA LEU A 30 13.56 -0.49 -12.82
C LEU A 30 13.11 -1.40 -13.97
N PRO A 31 11.79 -1.64 -14.16
CA PRO A 31 11.32 -2.56 -15.17
C PRO A 31 11.55 -1.96 -16.56
N SER A 32 11.80 -2.84 -17.53
CA SER A 32 11.77 -2.48 -18.94
C SER A 32 10.34 -2.19 -19.41
N LEU A 33 10.21 -1.47 -20.51
CA LEU A 33 8.89 -1.22 -21.13
C LEU A 33 8.19 -2.52 -21.54
N ALA A 34 8.95 -3.55 -21.95
CA ALA A 34 8.39 -4.84 -22.33
C ALA A 34 7.74 -5.56 -21.14
N GLU A 35 8.41 -5.58 -19.98
CA GLU A 35 7.87 -6.17 -18.75
C GLU A 35 6.60 -5.45 -18.30
N VAL A 36 6.57 -4.11 -18.41
CA VAL A 36 5.36 -3.33 -18.09
C VAL A 36 4.20 -3.69 -19.03
N HIS A 37 4.47 -3.78 -20.34
CA HIS A 37 3.43 -4.13 -21.31
C HIS A 37 2.89 -5.55 -21.13
N GLU A 38 3.73 -6.52 -20.80
CA GLU A 38 3.30 -7.89 -20.51
C GLU A 38 2.27 -7.92 -19.36
N GLN A 39 2.54 -7.18 -18.29
CA GLN A 39 1.60 -7.08 -17.16
C GLN A 39 0.31 -6.33 -17.54
N ILE A 40 0.42 -5.26 -18.34
CA ILE A 40 -0.75 -4.51 -18.83
C ILE A 40 -1.63 -5.41 -19.68
N ASP A 41 -1.07 -6.16 -20.62
CA ASP A 41 -1.84 -6.99 -21.54
C ASP A 41 -2.54 -8.15 -20.81
N GLY A 42 -1.91 -8.70 -19.75
CA GLY A 42 -2.56 -9.67 -18.86
C GLY A 42 -3.71 -9.09 -18.01
N ALA A 43 -3.71 -7.78 -17.76
CA ALA A 43 -4.66 -7.12 -16.86
C ALA A 43 -5.70 -6.22 -17.56
N ARG A 44 -5.55 -5.95 -18.86
CA ARG A 44 -6.28 -4.91 -19.61
C ARG A 44 -7.81 -5.01 -19.54
N GLY A 45 -8.36 -6.20 -19.30
CA GLY A 45 -9.81 -6.39 -19.20
C GLY A 45 -10.49 -5.63 -18.07
N ASP A 46 -9.76 -5.35 -16.97
CA ASP A 46 -10.35 -4.83 -15.73
C ASP A 46 -10.03 -3.35 -15.47
N TYR A 47 -9.09 -2.76 -16.19
CA TYR A 47 -8.54 -1.44 -15.89
C TYR A 47 -8.62 -0.49 -17.10
N VAL A 48 -8.96 0.76 -16.82
CA VAL A 48 -9.07 1.83 -17.84
C VAL A 48 -7.81 2.68 -17.94
N ALA A 49 -6.94 2.62 -16.93
CA ALA A 49 -5.65 3.29 -16.92
C ALA A 49 -4.63 2.51 -16.09
N PHE A 50 -3.36 2.77 -16.35
CA PHE A 50 -2.23 2.16 -15.66
C PHE A 50 -1.24 3.25 -15.25
N ALA A 51 -0.70 3.15 -14.04
CA ALA A 51 0.31 4.05 -13.52
C ALA A 51 1.53 3.25 -13.07
N LEU A 52 2.69 3.57 -13.64
CA LEU A 52 3.98 3.07 -13.14
C LEU A 52 4.53 4.08 -12.15
N CYS A 53 4.75 3.66 -10.91
CA CYS A 53 5.22 4.52 -9.83
C CYS A 53 6.54 4.00 -9.27
N THR A 54 7.43 4.92 -8.89
CA THR A 54 8.65 4.62 -8.13
C THR A 54 8.50 5.33 -6.78
N PRO A 55 8.09 4.63 -5.71
CA PRO A 55 7.91 5.24 -4.40
C PRO A 55 9.24 5.81 -3.93
N THR A 56 9.24 7.09 -3.57
CA THR A 56 10.40 7.75 -2.97
C THR A 56 10.51 7.45 -1.48
N SER A 57 9.44 6.94 -0.86
CA SER A 57 9.34 6.64 0.57
C SER A 57 8.26 5.60 0.81
N ILE A 58 8.49 4.70 1.76
CA ILE A 58 7.52 3.74 2.26
C ILE A 58 7.41 3.97 3.76
N VAL A 59 6.23 4.36 4.22
CA VAL A 59 5.95 4.64 5.63
C VAL A 59 4.97 3.56 6.12
N PRO A 60 5.34 2.74 7.12
CA PRO A 60 4.42 1.80 7.72
C PRO A 60 3.22 2.54 8.29
N ALA A 61 2.00 2.05 8.04
CA ALA A 61 0.78 2.68 8.53
C ALA A 61 0.65 2.67 10.07
N GLY A 62 1.49 1.88 10.76
CA GLY A 62 1.42 1.68 12.21
C GLY A 62 0.20 0.83 12.59
N GLY A 63 0.44 -0.29 13.27
CA GLY A 63 -0.53 -0.75 14.24
C GLY A 63 -0.30 0.09 15.48
N ASP A 64 -1.29 0.89 15.88
CA ASP A 64 -1.35 1.49 17.20
C ASP A 64 -1.44 0.35 18.23
N THR A 65 -0.30 -0.27 18.55
CA THR A 65 -0.20 -0.96 19.83
C THR A 65 0.18 0.13 20.80
N GLU A 66 -0.83 0.69 21.46
CA GLU A 66 -0.65 1.48 22.68
C GLU A 66 0.14 0.65 23.70
N ALA A 67 1.46 0.71 23.61
CA ALA A 67 2.35 0.26 24.66
C ALA A 67 2.70 1.48 25.53
N GLY A 68 1.72 1.86 26.37
CA GLY A 68 1.96 2.49 27.67
C GLY A 68 2.22 4.00 27.69
N ALA A 69 1.18 4.77 28.02
CA ALA A 69 1.23 5.65 29.19
C ALA A 69 -0.16 6.26 29.49
N GLY A 70 -0.78 5.80 30.59
CA GLY A 70 -1.70 6.66 31.35
C GLY A 70 -3.19 6.43 31.16
N GLY A 71 -3.68 5.21 31.44
CA GLY A 71 -5.10 5.02 31.75
C GLY A 71 -5.51 5.90 32.94
N ARG A 72 -6.25 6.99 32.67
CA ARG A 72 -7.10 7.63 33.67
C ARG A 72 -8.53 7.14 33.46
N THR A 73 -8.89 6.09 34.19
CA THR A 73 -10.29 5.71 34.37
C THR A 73 -11.02 6.88 35.05
N PRO A 74 -12.09 7.46 34.46
CA PRO A 74 -12.94 8.40 35.17
C PRO A 74 -13.67 7.61 36.27
N GLY A 75 -13.33 7.92 37.52
CA GLY A 75 -13.90 7.26 38.69
C GLY A 75 -15.41 7.39 38.71
N SER A 76 -16.09 6.24 38.64
CA SER A 76 -17.47 6.08 39.07
C SER A 76 -17.58 6.40 40.56
N ARG A 77 -17.90 7.65 40.92
CA ARG A 77 -18.34 7.95 42.29
C ARG A 77 -19.80 7.54 42.42
N ARG A 78 -19.97 6.44 43.14
CA ARG A 78 -21.20 5.91 43.72
C ARG A 78 -22.06 7.02 44.32
N ARG A 79 -23.37 6.92 44.04
CA ARG A 79 -24.45 7.39 44.92
C ARG A 79 -24.23 6.84 46.33
N ALA A 80 -24.31 7.73 47.31
CA ALA A 80 -24.83 7.48 48.65
C ALA A 80 -25.72 8.67 48.98
#